data_AF-A0A1V4SE96-F1
#
_entry.id   AF-A0A1V4SE96-F1
#
_cell.length_a   1.000
_cell.length_b   1.000
_cell.length_c   1.000
_cell.angle_alpha   90.00
_cell.angle_beta   90.00
_cell.angle_gamma   90.00
#
_symmetry.space_group_name_H-M   'P 1'
#
loop_
_entity.id
_entity.type
_entity.pdbx_description
1 polymer ?
#
loop_
_entity_poly.entity_id
_entity_poly.type
_entity_poly.pdbx_seq_one_letter_code
_entity_poly.pdbx_strand_id
1 'polypeptide(L)'
;MSKKIIVLLLLGNILLLSSCLGSRVGMLNKSNDDEKADARLKQIIESIKNKDKERIKVMFSEQALNEAKDLDERIDYLIALIKGNVESWDRIGGSVDETNNYGHKQIKSSFRYNVYTEQEQYLFSILEYTKDDDNPENVGVYSLKVINVKDEEPKFSDAGIYKPEK
;
A
#
# COMPACT_ATOMS: atom_id res chain seq x y z
N MET A 1 38.73 14.68 -51.33
CA MET A 1 38.36 14.48 -49.91
C MET A 1 37.84 13.06 -49.75
N SER A 2 38.50 12.27 -48.92
CA SER A 2 38.32 10.82 -48.84
C SER A 2 36.91 10.42 -48.38
N LYS A 3 36.28 9.46 -49.08
CA LYS A 3 34.99 8.83 -48.73
C LYS A 3 34.93 8.36 -47.26
N LYS A 4 36.09 8.08 -46.64
CA LYS A 4 36.26 7.74 -45.22
C LYS A 4 35.87 8.87 -44.25
N ILE A 5 36.02 10.14 -44.64
CA ILE A 5 35.67 11.31 -43.81
C ILE A 5 34.15 11.51 -43.77
N ILE A 6 33.45 11.23 -44.87
CA ILE A 6 31.98 11.34 -44.95
C ILE A 6 31.31 10.25 -44.09
N VAL A 7 31.89 9.04 -44.06
CA VAL A 7 31.39 7.93 -43.22
C VAL A 7 31.57 8.22 -41.72
N LEU A 8 32.68 8.86 -41.32
CA LEU A 8 32.88 9.29 -39.92
C LEU A 8 31.88 10.38 -39.48
N LEU A 9 31.51 11.31 -40.37
CA LEU A 9 30.54 12.37 -40.09
C LEU A 9 29.10 11.86 -39.97
N LEU A 10 28.75 10.76 -40.63
CA LEU A 10 27.44 10.11 -40.51
C LEU A 10 27.30 9.28 -39.23
N LEU A 11 28.38 8.64 -38.76
CA LEU A 11 28.39 7.87 -37.51
C LEU A 11 28.41 8.75 -36.25
N GLY A 12 28.93 9.98 -36.34
CA GLY A 12 28.96 10.93 -35.22
C GLY A 12 27.61 11.55 -34.84
N ASN A 13 26.58 11.45 -35.72
CA ASN A 13 25.27 12.07 -35.49
C ASN A 13 24.23 11.15 -34.85
N ILE A 14 24.52 9.84 -34.72
CA ILE A 14 23.60 8.90 -34.05
C ILE A 14 23.71 9.00 -32.52
N LEU A 15 24.80 9.57 -31.99
CA LEU A 15 25.04 9.71 -30.55
C LEU A 15 24.42 10.97 -29.91
N LEU A 16 23.67 11.78 -30.66
CA LEU A 16 23.06 13.02 -30.16
C LEU A 16 21.52 12.99 -30.06
N LEU A 17 20.88 11.84 -30.28
CA LEU A 17 19.41 11.69 -30.19
C LEU A 17 18.91 10.90 -28.96
N SER A 18 19.76 10.65 -27.97
CA SER A 18 19.40 9.88 -26.76
C SER A 18 18.87 10.73 -25.60
N SER A 19 18.47 11.99 -25.81
CA SER A 19 18.11 12.92 -24.74
C SER A 19 16.61 13.00 -24.39
N CYS A 20 15.73 12.22 -25.04
CA CYS A 20 14.28 12.24 -24.77
C CYS A 20 13.69 10.90 -24.24
N LEU A 21 14.52 9.98 -23.76
CA LEU A 21 14.04 8.76 -23.09
C LEU A 21 13.96 8.90 -21.55
N GLY A 22 14.69 9.83 -20.95
CA GLY A 22 14.74 10.00 -19.49
C GLY A 22 13.44 10.54 -18.87
N SER A 23 12.68 11.36 -19.59
CA SER A 23 11.42 11.96 -19.09
C SER A 23 10.22 11.02 -19.17
N ARG A 24 10.24 10.03 -20.08
CA ARG A 24 9.20 8.99 -20.16
C ARG A 24 9.48 7.82 -19.24
N VAL A 25 10.75 7.43 -19.04
CA VAL A 25 11.10 6.37 -18.08
C VAL A 25 10.85 6.81 -16.64
N GLY A 26 11.06 8.09 -16.30
CA GLY A 26 10.66 8.65 -15.00
C GLY A 26 9.14 8.67 -14.77
N MET A 27 8.35 8.77 -15.84
CA MET A 27 6.88 8.70 -15.79
C MET A 27 6.35 7.25 -15.79
N LEU A 28 7.11 6.31 -16.36
CA LEU A 28 6.85 4.87 -16.32
C LEU A 28 7.33 4.20 -15.02
N ASN A 29 8.18 4.88 -14.24
CA ASN A 29 8.67 4.41 -12.94
C ASN A 29 7.88 5.03 -11.77
N LYS A 30 6.68 5.58 -12.04
CA LYS A 30 5.67 5.78 -11.01
C LYS A 30 5.16 4.39 -10.68
N SER A 31 5.79 3.73 -9.71
CA SER A 31 5.24 2.55 -9.03
C SER A 31 3.73 2.74 -8.92
N ASN A 32 2.95 1.88 -9.56
CA ASN A 32 1.51 2.06 -9.61
C ASN A 32 1.01 2.04 -8.15
N ASP A 33 0.25 3.03 -7.72
CA ASP A 33 -0.16 3.08 -6.30
C ASP A 33 -0.98 1.85 -5.91
N ASP A 34 -1.64 1.24 -6.90
CA ASP A 34 -2.22 -0.10 -6.85
C ASP A 34 -1.21 -1.19 -6.43
N GLU A 35 -0.01 -1.21 -7.02
CA GLU A 35 1.04 -2.20 -6.70
C GLU A 35 1.56 -2.02 -5.28
N LYS A 36 1.66 -0.77 -4.80
CA LYS A 36 2.03 -0.48 -3.41
C LYS A 36 0.97 -0.99 -2.45
N ALA A 37 -0.30 -0.73 -2.74
CA ALA A 37 -1.41 -1.21 -1.93
C ALA A 37 -1.44 -2.75 -1.89
N ASP A 38 -1.22 -3.39 -3.05
CA ASP A 38 -1.15 -4.86 -3.15
C ASP A 38 0.03 -5.43 -2.36
N ALA A 39 1.18 -4.74 -2.38
CA ALA A 39 2.33 -5.11 -1.56
C ALA A 39 2.02 -4.99 -0.07
N ARG A 40 1.32 -3.92 0.36
CA ARG A 40 0.89 -3.76 1.75
C ARG A 40 -0.06 -4.87 2.19
N LEU A 41 -1.05 -5.22 1.38
CA LEU A 41 -1.94 -6.35 1.65
C LEU A 41 -1.14 -7.65 1.82
N LYS A 42 -0.20 -7.95 0.92
CA LYS A 42 0.66 -9.14 1.00
C LYS A 42 1.45 -9.18 2.30
N GLN A 43 2.03 -8.05 2.72
CA GLN A 43 2.76 -7.95 3.99
C GLN A 43 1.86 -8.27 5.18
N ILE A 44 0.62 -7.74 5.19
CA ILE A 44 -0.36 -8.01 6.25
C ILE A 44 -0.72 -9.50 6.28
N ILE A 45 -1.06 -10.10 5.13
CA ILE A 45 -1.41 -11.52 5.01
C ILE A 45 -0.25 -12.41 5.49
N GLU A 46 0.99 -12.12 5.05
CA GLU A 46 2.17 -12.87 5.45
C GLU A 46 2.40 -12.78 6.97
N SER A 47 2.23 -11.59 7.56
CA SER A 47 2.43 -11.38 8.99
C SER A 47 1.35 -12.08 9.82
N ILE A 48 0.09 -12.08 9.36
CA ILE A 48 -1.00 -12.86 9.97
C ILE A 48 -0.69 -14.35 9.91
N LYS A 49 -0.30 -14.87 8.73
CA LYS A 49 0.05 -16.28 8.53
C LYS A 49 1.17 -16.72 9.48
N ASN A 50 2.19 -15.89 9.64
CA ASN A 50 3.33 -16.16 10.51
C ASN A 50 3.06 -15.85 11.99
N LYS A 51 1.86 -15.32 12.32
CA LYS A 51 1.49 -14.83 13.65
C LYS A 51 2.49 -13.80 14.20
N ASP A 52 3.07 -13.00 13.32
CA ASP A 52 4.13 -12.04 13.60
C ASP A 52 3.51 -10.70 14.04
N LYS A 53 3.18 -10.63 15.34
CA LYS A 53 2.50 -9.49 15.95
C LYS A 53 3.32 -8.20 15.81
N GLU A 54 4.63 -8.29 16.05
CA GLU A 54 5.53 -7.15 15.96
C GLU A 54 5.57 -6.62 14.53
N ARG A 55 5.65 -7.50 13.52
CA ARG A 55 5.62 -7.07 12.13
C ARG A 55 4.31 -6.41 11.74
N ILE A 56 3.16 -6.88 12.25
CA ILE A 56 1.88 -6.18 12.06
C ILE A 56 1.93 -4.80 12.72
N LYS A 57 2.40 -4.71 13.97
CA LYS A 57 2.43 -3.48 14.76
C LYS A 57 3.28 -2.40 14.11
N VAL A 58 4.48 -2.72 13.61
CA VAL A 58 5.38 -1.75 12.96
C VAL A 58 4.89 -1.24 11.60
N MET A 59 3.83 -1.83 11.02
CA MET A 59 3.20 -1.27 9.81
C MET A 59 2.33 -0.06 10.12
N PHE A 60 1.86 0.09 11.36
CA PHE A 60 1.00 1.20 11.74
C PHE A 60 1.81 2.50 11.89
N SER A 61 1.15 3.61 11.58
CA SER A 61 1.70 4.93 11.83
C SER A 61 1.80 5.21 13.33
N GLU A 62 2.74 6.05 13.74
CA GLU A 62 2.87 6.45 15.16
C GLU A 62 1.57 7.08 15.67
N GLN A 63 0.90 7.88 14.84
CA GLN A 63 -0.42 8.42 15.15
C GLN A 63 -1.43 7.30 15.49
N ALA A 64 -1.53 6.27 14.63
CA ALA A 64 -2.45 5.17 14.87
C ALA A 64 -2.08 4.34 16.10
N LEU A 65 -0.78 4.15 16.37
CA LEU A 65 -0.30 3.49 17.58
C LEU A 65 -0.71 4.24 18.85
N ASN A 66 -0.74 5.58 18.81
CA ASN A 66 -1.12 6.43 19.94
C ASN A 66 -2.65 6.52 20.14
N GLU A 67 -3.42 6.51 19.06
CA GLU A 67 -4.88 6.66 19.11
C GLU A 67 -5.62 5.33 19.28
N ALA A 68 -5.04 4.22 18.82
CA ALA A 68 -5.66 2.90 18.90
C ALA A 68 -5.70 2.40 20.36
N LYS A 69 -6.90 2.06 20.83
CA LYS A 69 -7.08 1.39 22.12
C LYS A 69 -6.83 -0.11 21.99
N ASP A 70 -6.08 -0.69 22.92
CA ASP A 70 -5.86 -2.13 23.06
C ASP A 70 -5.33 -2.78 21.77
N LEU A 71 -4.38 -2.12 21.08
CA LEU A 71 -3.88 -2.57 19.78
C LEU A 71 -3.33 -3.99 19.82
N ASP A 72 -2.58 -4.36 20.86
CA ASP A 72 -2.01 -5.71 21.00
C ASP A 72 -3.10 -6.78 21.07
N GLU A 73 -4.19 -6.53 21.81
CA GLU A 73 -5.34 -7.44 21.85
C GLU A 73 -6.10 -7.49 20.52
N ARG A 74 -6.12 -6.39 19.77
CA ARG A 74 -6.76 -6.33 18.45
C ARG A 74 -5.91 -7.03 17.38
N ILE A 75 -4.59 -7.02 17.49
CA ILE A 75 -3.69 -7.85 16.68
C ILE A 75 -3.97 -9.33 16.95
N ASP A 76 -4.14 -9.71 18.21
CA ASP A 76 -4.49 -11.10 18.58
C ASP A 76 -5.84 -11.52 18.02
N TYR A 77 -6.82 -10.63 18.08
CA TYR A 77 -8.11 -10.83 17.43
C TYR A 77 -7.97 -11.00 15.92
N LEU A 78 -7.22 -10.13 15.24
CA LEU A 78 -7.00 -10.21 13.79
C LEU A 78 -6.39 -11.54 13.37
N ILE A 79 -5.35 -12.00 14.08
CA ILE A 79 -4.70 -13.28 13.80
C ILE A 79 -5.66 -14.45 14.02
N ALA A 80 -6.47 -14.40 15.08
CA ALA A 80 -7.45 -15.45 15.38
C ALA A 80 -8.68 -15.44 14.43
N LEU A 81 -9.01 -14.29 13.85
CA LEU A 81 -10.15 -14.11 12.95
C LEU A 81 -9.94 -14.86 11.62
N ILE A 82 -8.73 -14.84 11.08
CA ILE A 82 -8.39 -15.47 9.80
C ILE A 82 -8.25 -16.99 9.98
N LYS A 83 -9.14 -17.74 9.34
CA LYS A 83 -9.20 -19.21 9.38
C LYS A 83 -8.73 -19.80 8.05
N GLY A 84 -7.93 -20.86 8.11
CA GLY A 84 -7.36 -21.49 6.92
C GLY A 84 -6.24 -20.67 6.28
N ASN A 85 -5.57 -21.24 5.28
CA ASN A 85 -4.58 -20.50 4.50
C ASN A 85 -5.27 -19.59 3.48
N VAL A 86 -4.70 -18.41 3.23
CA VAL A 86 -5.11 -17.55 2.12
C VAL A 86 -4.69 -18.20 0.80
N GLU A 87 -5.63 -18.38 -0.12
CA GLU A 87 -5.40 -18.92 -1.46
C GLU A 87 -5.25 -17.82 -2.50
N SER A 88 -6.11 -16.79 -2.43
CA SER A 88 -6.18 -15.70 -3.39
C SER A 88 -6.80 -14.45 -2.77
N TRP A 89 -6.72 -13.34 -3.50
CA TRP A 89 -7.37 -12.09 -3.15
C TRP A 89 -7.62 -11.26 -4.42
N ASP A 90 -8.67 -10.44 -4.37
CA ASP A 90 -9.06 -9.52 -5.44
C ASP A 90 -9.21 -8.12 -4.87
N ARG A 91 -8.65 -7.12 -5.57
CA ARG A 91 -8.94 -5.71 -5.29
C ARG A 91 -10.34 -5.39 -5.80
N ILE A 92 -11.20 -4.92 -4.90
CA ILE A 92 -12.59 -4.56 -5.22
C ILE A 92 -12.83 -3.06 -5.26
N GLY A 93 -11.85 -2.26 -4.81
CA GLY A 93 -11.89 -0.82 -4.91
C GLY A 93 -10.67 -0.18 -4.26
N GLY A 94 -10.44 1.08 -4.61
CA GLY A 94 -9.46 1.90 -3.92
C GLY A 94 -9.33 3.29 -4.51
N SER A 95 -8.69 4.17 -3.76
CA SER A 95 -8.37 5.53 -4.17
C SER A 95 -7.07 5.98 -3.55
N VAL A 96 -6.44 6.95 -4.22
CA VAL A 96 -5.29 7.67 -3.70
C VAL A 96 -5.60 9.15 -3.80
N ASP A 97 -5.54 9.82 -2.65
CA ASP A 97 -5.69 11.26 -2.55
C ASP A 97 -4.30 11.87 -2.35
N GLU A 98 -3.85 12.70 -3.31
CA GLU A 98 -2.64 13.51 -3.17
C GLU A 98 -3.05 14.98 -2.98
N THR A 99 -2.56 15.60 -1.90
CA THR A 99 -2.63 17.04 -1.70
C THR A 99 -1.23 17.64 -1.74
N ASN A 100 -1.14 18.89 -2.21
CA ASN A 100 0.10 19.63 -2.26
C ASN A 100 -0.17 21.08 -1.85
N ASN A 101 0.41 21.50 -0.73
CA ASN A 101 0.31 22.84 -0.20
C ASN A 101 1.69 23.50 -0.22
N TYR A 102 1.93 24.39 -1.19
CA TYR A 102 3.22 25.08 -1.34
C TYR A 102 4.46 24.16 -1.36
N GLY A 103 4.33 22.94 -1.90
CA GLY A 103 5.42 21.95 -1.98
C GLY A 103 5.38 20.88 -0.89
N HIS A 104 4.58 21.08 0.16
CA HIS A 104 4.33 20.10 1.21
C HIS A 104 3.26 19.12 0.73
N LYS A 105 3.59 17.83 0.67
CA LYS A 105 2.72 16.80 0.13
C LYS A 105 2.17 15.89 1.20
N GLN A 106 0.91 15.51 1.04
CA GLN A 106 0.29 14.39 1.73
C GLN A 106 -0.30 13.43 0.69
N ILE A 107 -0.06 12.13 0.88
CA ILE A 107 -0.58 11.06 0.02
C ILE A 107 -1.25 10.03 0.91
N LYS A 108 -2.57 9.93 0.79
CA LYS A 108 -3.42 9.01 1.54
C LYS A 108 -3.98 7.96 0.58
N SER A 109 -3.79 6.68 0.88
CA SER A 109 -4.35 5.58 0.09
C SER A 109 -5.41 4.83 0.90
N SER A 110 -6.49 4.44 0.23
CA SER A 110 -7.59 3.66 0.81
C SER A 110 -7.94 2.55 -0.16
N PHE A 111 -7.68 1.30 0.21
CA PHE A 111 -7.89 0.15 -0.66
C PHE A 111 -8.69 -0.96 0.01
N ARG A 112 -9.49 -1.65 -0.79
CA ARG A 112 -10.38 -2.73 -0.34
C ARG A 112 -10.14 -4.00 -1.15
N TYR A 113 -10.16 -5.12 -0.43
CA TYR A 113 -9.87 -6.43 -0.99
C TYR A 113 -10.85 -7.48 -0.49
N ASN A 114 -11.30 -8.35 -1.39
CA ASN A 114 -11.79 -9.65 -1.00
C ASN A 114 -10.59 -10.58 -0.85
N VAL A 115 -10.49 -11.27 0.29
CA VAL A 115 -9.45 -12.26 0.56
C VAL A 115 -10.11 -13.60 0.79
N TYR A 116 -9.67 -14.60 0.03
CA TYR A 116 -10.24 -15.94 0.03
C TYR A 116 -9.28 -16.90 0.72
N THR A 117 -9.81 -17.63 1.69
CA THR A 117 -9.11 -18.72 2.35
C THR A 117 -9.76 -20.05 2.00
N GLU A 118 -9.09 -21.13 2.35
CA GLU A 118 -9.65 -22.50 2.25
C GLU A 118 -11.01 -22.67 2.95
N GLN A 119 -11.35 -21.81 3.93
CA GLN A 119 -12.52 -21.97 4.79
C GLN A 119 -13.56 -20.85 4.66
N GLU A 120 -13.09 -19.62 4.50
CA GLU A 120 -13.86 -18.40 4.68
C GLU A 120 -13.44 -17.30 3.70
N GLN A 121 -14.30 -16.30 3.52
CA GLN A 121 -14.01 -15.10 2.76
C GLN A 121 -14.01 -13.88 3.71
N TYR A 122 -13.06 -12.99 3.50
CA TYR A 122 -12.87 -11.79 4.31
C TYR A 122 -12.83 -10.54 3.45
N LEU A 123 -13.36 -9.45 3.97
CA LEU A 123 -13.16 -8.12 3.42
C LEU A 123 -12.04 -7.43 4.21
N PHE A 124 -11.01 -6.99 3.51
CA PHE A 124 -9.94 -6.14 4.03
C PHE A 124 -10.17 -4.71 3.54
N SER A 125 -10.06 -3.73 4.45
CA SER A 125 -10.04 -2.30 4.12
C SER A 125 -8.83 -1.68 4.81
N ILE A 126 -7.92 -1.13 4.02
CA ILE A 126 -6.65 -0.56 4.47
C ILE A 126 -6.66 0.93 4.15
N LEU A 127 -6.48 1.75 5.19
CA LEU A 127 -6.26 3.19 5.06
C LEU A 127 -4.85 3.49 5.57
N GLU A 128 -4.03 4.12 4.73
CA GLU A 128 -2.65 4.47 5.05
C GLU A 128 -2.26 5.84 4.51
N TYR A 129 -1.31 6.47 5.16
CA TYR A 129 -0.58 7.61 4.61
C TYR A 129 0.77 7.10 4.13
N THR A 130 1.03 7.21 2.83
CA THR A 130 2.33 6.84 2.25
C THR A 130 3.31 7.98 2.29
N LYS A 131 2.80 9.20 2.48
CA LYS A 131 3.58 10.42 2.65
C LYS A 131 2.74 11.47 3.38
N ASP A 132 3.35 12.20 4.30
CA ASP A 132 2.81 13.41 4.92
C ASP A 132 3.99 14.28 5.35
N ASP A 133 4.27 15.35 4.61
CA ASP A 133 5.43 16.23 4.88
C ASP A 133 5.21 17.10 6.13
N ASP A 134 3.96 17.40 6.48
CA ASP A 134 3.63 18.27 7.61
C ASP A 134 3.49 17.47 8.92
N ASN A 135 3.05 16.21 8.84
CA ASN A 135 2.81 15.33 9.98
C ASN A 135 3.44 13.94 9.71
N PRO A 136 4.77 13.79 9.80
CA PRO A 136 5.45 12.54 9.46
C PRO A 136 5.01 11.34 10.31
N GLU A 137 4.49 11.56 11.52
CA GLU A 137 3.92 10.56 12.41
C GLU A 137 2.65 9.87 11.85
N ASN A 138 2.02 10.47 10.82
CA ASN A 138 0.87 9.90 10.13
C ASN A 138 1.29 8.79 9.15
N VAL A 139 2.55 8.77 8.72
CA VAL A 139 3.04 7.83 7.70
C VAL A 139 3.00 6.41 8.23
N GLY A 140 2.29 5.54 7.52
CA GLY A 140 2.01 4.16 7.92
C GLY A 140 0.55 3.78 7.75
N VAL A 141 0.19 2.54 8.11
CA VAL A 141 -1.21 2.12 8.20
C VAL A 141 -1.88 2.91 9.32
N TYR A 142 -2.92 3.64 9.00
CA TYR A 142 -3.71 4.34 9.99
C TYR A 142 -4.85 3.44 10.52
N SER A 143 -5.53 2.74 9.62
CA SER A 143 -6.67 1.87 9.95
C SER A 143 -6.65 0.60 9.12
N LEU A 144 -6.81 -0.54 9.79
CA LEU A 144 -7.00 -1.86 9.18
C LEU A 144 -8.33 -2.46 9.64
N LYS A 145 -9.24 -2.66 8.70
CA LYS A 145 -10.47 -3.41 8.95
C LYS A 145 -10.40 -4.75 8.26
N VAL A 146 -10.69 -5.79 9.02
CA VAL A 146 -10.84 -7.15 8.52
C VAL A 146 -12.11 -7.70 9.12
N ILE A 147 -13.04 -8.10 8.26
CA ILE A 147 -14.30 -8.73 8.68
C ILE A 147 -14.51 -9.99 7.87
N ASN A 148 -15.13 -11.02 8.48
CA ASN A 148 -15.69 -12.09 7.68
C ASN A 148 -16.87 -11.51 6.89
N VAL A 149 -17.03 -11.87 5.62
CA VAL A 149 -18.11 -11.31 4.78
C VAL A 149 -19.52 -11.69 5.25
N LYS A 150 -19.63 -12.64 6.19
CA LYS A 150 -20.88 -13.00 6.87
C LYS A 150 -21.27 -12.01 7.97
N ASP A 151 -20.34 -11.17 8.43
CA ASP A 151 -20.55 -10.17 9.48
C ASP A 151 -20.95 -8.80 8.88
N GLU A 152 -21.63 -7.97 9.67
CA GLU A 152 -21.98 -6.60 9.24
C GLU A 152 -20.73 -5.70 9.17
N GLU A 153 -20.61 -4.95 8.08
CA GLU A 153 -19.52 -4.00 7.92
C GLU A 153 -19.71 -2.77 8.83
N PRO A 154 -18.69 -2.38 9.61
CA PRO A 154 -18.78 -1.21 10.47
C PRO A 154 -18.86 0.09 9.66
N LYS A 155 -19.72 1.00 10.11
CA LYS A 155 -19.97 2.31 9.46
C LYS A 155 -18.82 3.31 9.60
N PHE A 156 -17.91 3.13 10.56
CA PHE A 156 -16.85 4.08 10.88
C PHE A 156 -15.47 3.45 10.80
N SER A 157 -14.45 4.26 10.50
CA SER A 157 -13.04 3.87 10.49
C SER A 157 -12.34 4.53 11.66
N ASP A 158 -11.82 3.72 12.57
CA ASP A 158 -11.05 4.18 13.72
C ASP A 158 -9.57 3.84 13.53
N ALA A 159 -8.70 4.52 14.27
CA ALA A 159 -7.27 4.20 14.29
C ALA A 159 -7.03 2.76 14.77
N GLY A 160 -6.06 2.08 14.15
CA GLY A 160 -5.67 0.72 14.51
C GLY A 160 -6.48 -0.37 13.80
N ILE A 161 -6.81 -1.44 14.54
CA ILE A 161 -7.47 -2.63 14.00
C ILE A 161 -8.94 -2.67 14.45
N TYR A 162 -9.85 -2.82 13.50
CA TYR A 162 -11.26 -3.00 13.82
C TYR A 162 -11.50 -4.32 14.57
N LYS A 163 -12.29 -4.25 15.64
CA LYS A 163 -12.80 -5.37 16.43
C LYS A 163 -14.22 -4.98 16.87
N PRO A 164 -15.25 -5.79 16.58
CA PRO A 164 -16.61 -5.51 17.04
C PRO A 164 -16.67 -5.40 18.57
N GLU A 165 -17.35 -4.37 19.08
CA GLU A 165 -17.71 -4.31 20.50
C GLU A 165 -18.83 -5.33 20.76
N LYS A 166 -18.63 -6.20 21.76
CA LYS A 166 -19.60 -7.24 22.14
C LYS A 166 -20.69 -6.69 23.03
#